data_AF-A0A813D816-F1
#
_entry.id   AF-A0A813D816-F1
#
_cell.length_a   1.000
_cell.length_b   1.000
_cell.length_c   1.000
_cell.angle_alpha   90.00
_cell.angle_beta   90.00
_cell.angle_gamma   90.00
#
_symmetry.space_group_name_H-M   'P 1'
#
loop_
_entity.id
_entity.type
_entity.pdbx_description
1 polymer ?
#
loop_
_entity_poly.entity_id
_entity_poly.type
_entity_poly.pdbx_seq_one_letter_code
_entity_poly.pdbx_strand_id
1 'polypeptide(L)'
;MARRDDGSEPVVRVTEPKRRKSDDLEDEAERVKHLPSLLDRIDAMGLSEEYAAYRERYLRWRQGEHQGARGDITAVDLKRRASEFFGYWYPSMEIWQWRRSLSYWIAVTFFEGSLFFMISSFMFCYAGKLGNLKMALTTWGYVAGKFNFIICTYLMCIETINLTAGKHKGGSPSRQTTRQQRSLSLLSLRTQASVSSTDSESSSSSDTDEKKEPLYFWPFHYRKALRNLEELGAGPWPYYASVIYFLGVGLFTVGLVAEFIPGLPEELVKWTLLISFLLGSIFFLLGGLAECVENEVFTSLSMDQGWWGAVLNTLGSAGFVIGAVLGFFPGFEYSASFCYGVGSAIFAVGSAVMIVMWKDEQFGLTFLAVLNNLDEGGRPKVPGQDEIQATETLSFYGTIFIMVYCLAGCLSVYNFTISIHNVFHLQESLGTLRIIQTSFNALLPCIFAHMLLVVNSSVLRTPRHAPFHQLYIATRWLSIAMVINSGGRVVEAILEVNNPFVSCTLAHSG
;
A
#
# COMPACT_ATOMS: atom_id res chain seq x y z
N MET A 1 -5.96 43.95 38.45
CA MET A 1 -7.04 44.01 37.45
C MET A 1 -6.42 44.21 36.08
N ALA A 2 -6.15 43.12 35.36
CA ALA A 2 -5.73 43.15 33.96
C ALA A 2 -6.45 41.98 33.27
N ARG A 3 -7.35 42.29 32.33
CA ARG A 3 -8.11 41.31 31.55
C ARG A 3 -7.17 40.70 30.50
N ARG A 4 -7.10 39.37 30.46
CA ARG A 4 -6.53 38.61 29.33
C ARG A 4 -7.61 38.51 28.25
N ASP A 5 -7.33 39.06 27.07
CA ASP A 5 -8.03 38.74 25.83
C ASP A 5 -7.62 37.33 25.39
N ASP A 6 -8.60 36.43 25.23
CA ASP A 6 -8.41 35.13 24.61
C ASP A 6 -8.59 35.26 23.10
N GLY A 7 -7.46 35.33 22.38
CA GLY A 7 -7.41 35.31 20.92
C GLY A 7 -7.84 33.94 20.36
N SER A 8 -9.13 33.62 20.45
CA SER A 8 -9.74 32.52 19.71
C SER A 8 -10.17 33.04 18.34
N GLU A 9 -9.43 32.64 17.30
CA GLU A 9 -9.84 32.89 15.92
C GLU A 9 -11.17 32.16 15.63
N PRO A 10 -12.12 32.82 14.96
CA PRO A 10 -13.40 32.22 14.65
C PRO A 10 -13.21 31.10 13.63
N VAL A 11 -13.45 29.87 14.07
CA VAL A 11 -13.55 28.69 13.20
C VAL A 11 -14.68 28.94 12.19
N VAL A 12 -14.32 29.24 10.94
CA VAL A 12 -15.26 29.37 9.82
C VAL A 12 -15.81 27.99 9.52
N ARG A 13 -16.94 27.64 10.14
CA ARG A 13 -17.74 26.47 9.72
C ARG A 13 -18.22 26.72 8.30
N VAL A 14 -17.69 25.96 7.36
CA VAL A 14 -18.28 25.80 6.03
C VAL A 14 -19.63 25.11 6.22
N THR A 15 -20.70 25.91 6.34
CA THR A 15 -22.07 25.40 6.35
C THR A 15 -22.36 24.80 4.99
N GLU A 16 -22.74 23.52 4.96
CA GLU A 16 -23.29 22.88 3.76
C GLU A 16 -24.34 23.81 3.11
N PRO A 17 -24.36 23.94 1.78
CA PRO A 17 -25.32 24.80 1.09
C PRO A 17 -26.74 24.32 1.43
N LYS A 18 -27.39 25.06 2.32
CA LYS A 18 -28.76 24.81 2.75
C LYS A 18 -29.61 24.74 1.49
N ARG A 19 -30.25 23.59 1.21
CA ARG A 19 -31.22 23.45 0.12
C ARG A 19 -32.20 24.62 0.23
N ARG A 20 -32.09 25.58 -0.71
CA ARG A 20 -32.98 26.74 -0.77
C ARG A 20 -34.41 26.22 -0.87
N LYS A 21 -35.30 26.76 -0.06
CA LYS A 21 -36.72 26.39 -0.13
C LYS A 21 -37.28 26.95 -1.44
N SER A 22 -38.31 26.29 -2.00
CA SER A 22 -39.01 26.75 -3.21
C SER A 22 -39.40 28.22 -3.11
N ASP A 23 -39.83 28.64 -1.93
CA ASP A 23 -40.35 29.97 -1.65
C ASP A 23 -39.24 31.04 -1.75
N ASP A 24 -38.00 30.69 -1.40
CA ASP A 24 -36.85 31.59 -1.55
C ASP A 24 -36.53 31.87 -3.03
N LEU A 25 -36.85 30.94 -3.93
CA LEU A 25 -36.63 31.10 -5.37
C LEU A 25 -37.72 31.95 -6.04
N GLU A 26 -38.96 31.87 -5.57
CA GLU A 26 -40.05 32.72 -6.04
C GLU A 26 -39.82 34.19 -5.62
N ASP A 27 -39.43 34.41 -4.36
CA ASP A 27 -39.07 35.74 -3.86
C ASP A 27 -37.85 36.34 -4.58
N GLU A 28 -36.85 35.53 -4.90
CA GLU A 28 -35.69 35.98 -5.67
C GLU A 28 -36.08 36.29 -7.13
N ALA A 29 -36.95 35.50 -7.75
CA ALA A 29 -37.47 35.78 -9.09
C ALA A 29 -38.30 37.08 -9.12
N GLU A 30 -39.12 37.34 -8.10
CA GLU A 30 -39.83 38.61 -7.89
C GLU A 30 -38.86 39.79 -7.77
N ARG A 31 -37.81 39.65 -6.93
CA ARG A 31 -36.78 40.69 -6.79
C ARG A 31 -36.04 40.98 -8.09
N VAL A 32 -35.74 39.95 -8.88
CA VAL A 32 -35.06 40.10 -10.18
C VAL A 32 -35.93 40.85 -11.18
N LYS A 33 -37.27 40.68 -11.15
CA LYS A 33 -38.19 41.46 -12.00
C LYS A 33 -38.17 42.97 -11.68
N HIS A 34 -37.90 43.32 -10.42
CA HIS A 34 -37.83 44.72 -9.97
C HIS A 34 -36.47 45.38 -10.19
N LEU A 35 -35.45 44.64 -10.64
CA LEU A 35 -34.17 45.24 -10.98
C LEU A 35 -34.33 46.10 -12.24
N PRO A 36 -33.84 47.37 -12.22
CA PRO A 36 -33.92 48.23 -13.39
C PRO A 36 -33.13 47.60 -14.54
N SER A 37 -33.71 47.67 -15.75
CA SER A 37 -33.03 47.22 -16.97
C SER A 37 -31.72 47.99 -17.13
N LEU A 38 -30.61 47.26 -17.26
CA LEU A 38 -29.32 47.85 -17.54
C LEU A 38 -29.10 48.12 -19.03
N LEU A 39 -30.06 47.75 -19.89
CA LEU A 39 -29.94 47.90 -21.34
C LEU A 39 -29.71 49.37 -21.74
N ASP A 40 -30.45 50.31 -21.16
CA ASP A 40 -30.29 51.74 -21.46
C ASP A 40 -28.89 52.26 -21.11
N ARG A 41 -28.27 51.71 -20.04
CA ARG A 41 -26.88 52.05 -19.66
C ARG A 41 -25.86 51.40 -20.59
N ILE A 42 -26.08 50.15 -21.00
CA ILE A 42 -25.22 49.45 -21.96
C ILE A 42 -25.25 50.17 -23.32
N ASP A 43 -26.42 50.64 -23.73
CA ASP A 43 -26.63 51.44 -24.94
C ASP A 43 -25.95 52.81 -24.84
N ALA A 44 -26.10 53.51 -23.71
CA ALA A 44 -25.41 54.79 -23.48
C ALA A 44 -23.88 54.66 -23.49
N MET A 45 -23.33 53.48 -23.19
CA MET A 45 -21.90 53.18 -23.26
C MET A 45 -21.45 52.67 -24.64
N GLY A 46 -22.36 52.48 -25.60
CA GLY A 46 -22.06 51.95 -26.93
C GLY A 46 -21.67 50.47 -26.94
N LEU A 47 -22.04 49.70 -25.91
CA LEU A 47 -21.67 48.28 -25.75
C LEU A 47 -22.76 47.30 -26.19
N SER A 48 -23.84 47.78 -26.79
CA SER A 48 -25.03 46.99 -27.12
C SER A 48 -24.72 45.80 -28.02
N GLU A 49 -23.89 46.00 -29.05
CA GLU A 49 -23.50 44.93 -29.97
C GLU A 49 -22.61 43.88 -29.28
N GLU A 50 -21.65 44.32 -28.46
CA GLU A 50 -20.75 43.41 -27.73
C GLU A 50 -21.51 42.59 -26.70
N TYR A 51 -22.46 43.22 -25.99
CA TYR A 51 -23.33 42.55 -25.03
C TYR A 51 -24.30 41.57 -25.72
N ALA A 52 -24.92 41.94 -26.83
CA ALA A 52 -25.78 41.06 -27.61
C ALA A 52 -25.00 39.83 -28.10
N ALA A 53 -23.80 40.03 -28.65
CA ALA A 53 -22.93 38.96 -29.09
C ALA A 53 -22.46 38.07 -27.92
N TYR A 54 -22.17 38.65 -26.75
CA TYR A 54 -21.86 37.89 -25.54
C TYR A 54 -23.06 37.04 -25.07
N ARG A 55 -24.25 37.64 -24.99
CA ARG A 55 -25.48 36.97 -24.57
C ARG A 55 -25.83 35.81 -25.51
N GLU A 56 -25.67 35.99 -26.81
CA GLU A 56 -25.87 34.94 -27.81
C GLU A 56 -24.87 33.79 -27.62
N ARG A 57 -23.58 34.10 -27.45
CA ARG A 57 -22.55 33.09 -27.13
C ARG A 57 -22.86 32.33 -25.83
N TYR A 58 -23.33 33.05 -24.81
CA TYR A 58 -23.70 32.45 -23.52
C TYR A 58 -24.96 31.57 -23.61
N LEU A 59 -25.97 31.98 -24.38
CA LEU A 59 -27.18 31.19 -24.61
C LEU A 59 -26.87 29.93 -25.42
N ARG A 60 -26.04 30.03 -26.48
CA ARG A 60 -25.57 28.87 -27.23
C ARG A 60 -24.70 27.94 -26.39
N TRP A 61 -23.87 28.48 -25.51
CA TRP A 61 -23.13 27.69 -24.50
C TRP A 61 -24.08 26.91 -23.58
N ARG A 62 -25.14 27.57 -23.07
CA ARG A 62 -26.18 26.91 -22.26
C ARG A 62 -27.01 25.88 -23.01
N GLN A 63 -27.15 26.02 -24.33
CA GLN A 63 -27.82 25.06 -25.21
C GLN A 63 -26.89 23.92 -25.68
N GLY A 64 -25.61 23.95 -25.30
CA GLY A 64 -24.63 22.92 -25.65
C GLY A 64 -24.11 23.00 -27.08
N GLU A 65 -24.38 24.09 -27.81
CA GLU A 65 -24.08 24.22 -29.25
C GLU A 65 -22.65 24.68 -29.57
N HIS A 66 -21.85 25.07 -28.58
CA HIS A 66 -20.49 25.54 -28.83
C HIS A 66 -19.44 24.68 -28.12
N GLN A 67 -18.44 24.27 -28.89
CA GLN A 67 -17.08 24.06 -28.39
C GLN A 67 -16.77 25.27 -27.51
N GLY A 68 -16.56 25.06 -26.21
CA GLY A 68 -16.30 26.14 -25.25
C GLY A 68 -15.16 27.03 -25.72
N ALA A 69 -14.98 28.20 -25.10
CA ALA A 69 -13.88 29.10 -25.43
C ALA A 69 -12.59 28.29 -25.53
N ARG A 70 -11.81 28.44 -26.61
CA ARG A 70 -10.65 27.59 -26.93
C ARG A 70 -9.75 27.37 -25.69
N GLY A 71 -9.97 26.27 -24.96
CA GLY A 71 -9.40 26.05 -23.62
C GLY A 71 -10.36 25.53 -22.53
N ASP A 72 -11.67 25.70 -22.68
CA ASP A 72 -12.67 25.17 -21.74
C ASP A 72 -12.76 23.65 -21.90
N ILE A 73 -12.27 22.94 -20.89
CA ILE A 73 -12.31 21.49 -20.83
C ILE A 73 -13.78 21.09 -20.58
N THR A 74 -14.47 20.60 -21.62
CA THR A 74 -15.84 20.12 -21.45
C THR A 74 -15.85 18.87 -20.55
N ALA A 75 -16.98 18.57 -19.89
CA ALA A 75 -17.12 17.32 -19.13
C ALA A 75 -16.87 16.07 -19.98
N VAL A 76 -17.14 16.16 -21.29
CA VAL A 76 -16.83 15.12 -22.29
C VAL A 76 -15.32 15.02 -22.49
N ASP A 77 -14.60 16.14 -22.62
CA ASP A 77 -13.13 16.15 -22.70
C ASP A 77 -12.47 15.64 -21.42
N LEU A 78 -13.03 15.95 -20.24
CA LEU A 78 -12.58 15.37 -18.96
C LEU A 78 -12.77 13.86 -18.92
N LYS A 79 -13.93 13.34 -19.36
CA LYS A 79 -14.20 11.90 -19.42
C LYS A 79 -13.28 11.21 -20.43
N ARG A 80 -13.06 11.85 -21.59
CA ARG A 80 -12.16 11.36 -22.62
C ARG A 80 -10.71 11.33 -22.14
N ARG A 81 -10.22 12.41 -21.52
CA ARG A 81 -8.87 12.45 -20.90
C ARG A 81 -8.73 11.42 -19.80
N ALA A 82 -9.72 11.27 -18.93
CA ALA A 82 -9.72 10.26 -17.87
C ALA A 82 -9.66 8.83 -18.45
N SER A 83 -10.41 8.56 -19.52
CA SER A 83 -10.34 7.25 -20.20
C SER A 83 -9.02 7.03 -20.93
N GLU A 84 -8.45 8.07 -21.53
CA GLU A 84 -7.15 8.01 -22.20
C GLU A 84 -6.04 7.76 -21.17
N PHE A 85 -6.14 8.40 -20.00
CA PHE A 85 -5.19 8.25 -18.90
C PHE A 85 -5.31 6.89 -18.20
N PHE A 86 -6.54 6.43 -17.93
CA PHE A 86 -6.78 5.07 -17.43
C PHE A 86 -6.22 4.04 -18.41
N GLY A 87 -6.49 4.16 -19.71
CA GLY A 87 -5.98 3.26 -20.73
C GLY A 87 -4.46 3.27 -20.91
N TYR A 88 -3.80 4.38 -20.57
CA TYR A 88 -2.33 4.46 -20.57
C TYR A 88 -1.71 3.63 -19.44
N TRP A 89 -2.19 3.79 -18.22
CA TRP A 89 -1.65 3.05 -17.07
C TRP A 89 -2.20 1.64 -16.96
N TYR A 90 -3.46 1.46 -17.34
CA TYR A 90 -4.22 0.22 -17.25
C TYR A 90 -4.86 -0.08 -18.61
N PRO A 91 -4.10 -0.67 -19.54
CA PRO A 91 -4.57 -0.95 -20.91
C PRO A 91 -5.81 -1.85 -20.95
N SER A 92 -6.02 -2.64 -19.90
CA SER A 92 -7.20 -3.48 -19.74
C SER A 92 -7.63 -3.56 -18.28
N MET A 93 -8.89 -3.92 -18.06
CA MET A 93 -9.42 -4.20 -16.72
C MET A 93 -8.69 -5.38 -16.05
N GLU A 94 -8.23 -6.35 -16.84
CA GLU A 94 -7.43 -7.49 -16.37
C GLU A 94 -6.10 -7.01 -15.76
N ILE A 95 -5.40 -6.07 -16.42
CA ILE A 95 -4.15 -5.49 -15.91
C ILE A 95 -4.41 -4.68 -14.64
N TRP A 96 -5.49 -3.89 -14.60
CA TRP A 96 -5.87 -3.15 -13.39
C TRP A 96 -6.14 -4.10 -12.20
N GLN A 97 -6.92 -5.16 -12.41
CA GLN A 97 -7.21 -6.15 -11.38
C GLN A 97 -5.93 -6.85 -10.91
N TRP A 98 -5.05 -7.24 -11.85
CA TRP A 98 -3.78 -7.88 -11.55
C TRP A 98 -2.88 -7.00 -10.67
N ARG A 99 -2.69 -5.72 -11.03
CA ARG A 99 -1.89 -4.77 -10.22
C ARG A 99 -2.51 -4.58 -8.85
N ARG A 100 -3.82 -4.29 -8.80
CA ARG A 100 -4.55 -4.14 -7.53
C ARG A 100 -4.37 -5.36 -6.61
N SER A 101 -4.44 -6.57 -7.16
CA SER A 101 -4.24 -7.79 -6.38
C SER A 101 -2.79 -7.97 -5.95
N LEU A 102 -1.80 -7.62 -6.78
CA LEU A 102 -0.39 -7.66 -6.39
C LEU A 102 -0.09 -6.67 -5.27
N SER A 103 -0.46 -5.41 -5.42
CA SER A 103 -0.21 -4.38 -4.39
C SER A 103 -0.88 -4.73 -3.06
N TYR A 104 -2.06 -5.36 -3.11
CA TYR A 104 -2.72 -5.89 -1.92
C TYR A 104 -1.84 -6.91 -1.18
N TRP A 105 -1.37 -7.94 -1.90
CA TRP A 105 -0.58 -9.01 -1.30
C TRP A 105 0.80 -8.55 -0.87
N ILE A 106 1.42 -7.59 -1.59
CA ILE A 106 2.64 -6.90 -1.15
C ILE A 106 2.38 -6.26 0.22
N ALA A 107 1.37 -5.40 0.34
CA ALA A 107 1.08 -4.72 1.61
C ALA A 107 0.73 -5.68 2.76
N VAL A 108 -0.12 -6.69 2.49
CA VAL A 108 -0.54 -7.70 3.49
C VAL A 108 0.63 -8.55 3.98
N THR A 109 1.42 -9.12 3.07
CA THR A 109 2.56 -9.98 3.45
C THR A 109 3.69 -9.18 4.09
N PHE A 110 3.91 -7.91 3.69
CA PHE A 110 4.84 -7.03 4.40
C PHE A 110 4.36 -6.77 5.84
N PHE A 111 3.07 -6.53 6.03
CA PHE A 111 2.48 -6.30 7.36
C PHE A 111 2.56 -7.54 8.26
N GLU A 112 2.16 -8.72 7.76
CA GLU A 112 2.31 -9.98 8.50
C GLU A 112 3.78 -10.31 8.80
N GLY A 113 4.67 -10.12 7.83
CA GLY A 113 6.12 -10.27 8.02
C GLY A 113 6.64 -9.42 9.17
N SER A 114 6.21 -8.16 9.22
CA SER A 114 6.55 -7.19 10.26
C SER A 114 5.98 -7.59 11.63
N LEU A 115 4.73 -8.05 11.70
CA LEU A 115 4.11 -8.54 12.94
C LEU A 115 4.85 -9.74 13.52
N PHE A 116 5.21 -10.72 12.68
CA PHE A 116 5.96 -11.89 13.11
C PHE A 116 7.31 -11.51 13.70
N PHE A 117 8.09 -10.70 12.98
CA PHE A 117 9.38 -10.23 13.48
C PHE A 117 9.25 -9.38 14.74
N MET A 118 8.24 -8.50 14.82
CA MET A 118 7.99 -7.66 15.99
C MET A 118 7.74 -8.51 17.24
N ILE A 119 6.79 -9.46 17.16
CA ILE A 119 6.46 -10.34 18.29
C ILE A 119 7.68 -11.19 18.66
N SER A 120 8.32 -11.84 17.69
CA SER A 120 9.49 -12.71 17.92
C SER A 120 10.65 -11.96 18.57
N SER A 121 10.92 -10.73 18.12
CA SER A 121 12.02 -9.91 18.65
C SER A 121 11.77 -9.50 20.10
N PHE A 122 10.56 -9.03 20.42
CA PHE A 122 10.19 -8.70 21.80
C PHE A 122 10.15 -9.95 22.70
N MET A 123 9.75 -11.11 22.19
CA MET A 123 9.84 -12.37 22.93
C MET A 123 11.31 -12.76 23.18
N PHE A 124 12.20 -12.56 22.21
CA PHE A 124 13.62 -12.87 22.36
C PHE A 124 14.32 -12.01 23.41
N CYS A 125 13.85 -10.77 23.67
CA CYS A 125 14.30 -9.97 24.82
C CYS A 125 14.18 -10.70 26.16
N TYR A 126 13.26 -11.67 26.26
CA TYR A 126 13.02 -12.48 27.45
C TYR A 126 13.35 -13.96 27.22
N ALA A 127 14.24 -14.28 26.28
CA ALA A 127 14.57 -15.66 25.89
C ALA A 127 14.91 -16.58 27.08
N GLY A 128 15.61 -16.07 28.11
CA GLY A 128 15.92 -16.84 29.31
C GLY A 128 14.72 -17.20 30.19
N LYS A 129 13.62 -16.44 30.11
CA LYS A 129 12.37 -16.68 30.85
C LYS A 129 11.37 -17.53 30.07
N LEU A 130 11.56 -17.69 28.76
CA LEU A 130 10.64 -18.46 27.91
C LEU A 130 10.85 -19.97 28.00
N GLY A 131 11.93 -20.43 28.63
CA GLY A 131 12.21 -21.85 28.83
C GLY A 131 12.16 -22.63 27.51
N ASN A 132 11.37 -23.70 27.49
CA ASN A 132 11.14 -24.53 26.30
C ASN A 132 10.42 -23.77 25.18
N LEU A 133 9.48 -22.87 25.50
CA LEU A 133 8.73 -22.09 24.50
C LEU A 133 9.58 -21.11 23.69
N LYS A 134 10.86 -20.89 24.05
CA LYS A 134 11.78 -19.98 23.35
C LYS A 134 11.74 -20.20 21.83
N MET A 135 11.93 -21.42 21.35
CA MET A 135 12.01 -21.68 19.90
C MET A 135 10.67 -21.44 19.20
N ALA A 136 9.55 -21.80 19.84
CA ALA A 136 8.20 -21.64 19.30
C ALA A 136 7.80 -20.16 19.13
N LEU A 137 8.20 -19.33 20.10
CA LEU A 137 7.85 -17.90 20.17
C LEU A 137 8.86 -16.98 19.48
N THR A 138 10.05 -17.48 19.12
CA THR A 138 11.10 -16.67 18.48
C THR A 138 11.48 -17.22 17.11
N THR A 139 12.26 -18.31 17.04
CA THR A 139 12.78 -18.88 15.78
C THR A 139 11.68 -19.16 14.77
N TRP A 140 10.59 -19.84 15.16
CA TRP A 140 9.50 -20.16 14.23
C TRP A 140 8.72 -18.93 13.76
N GLY A 141 8.58 -17.91 14.62
CA GLY A 141 8.00 -16.64 14.20
C GLY A 141 8.92 -15.92 13.20
N TYR A 142 10.24 -15.94 13.39
CA TYR A 142 11.18 -15.42 12.39
C TYR A 142 11.13 -16.18 11.06
N VAL A 143 10.92 -17.50 11.07
CA VAL A 143 10.72 -18.29 9.84
C VAL A 143 9.47 -17.78 9.10
N ALA A 144 8.33 -17.69 9.79
CA ALA A 144 7.07 -17.22 9.21
C ALA A 144 7.17 -15.78 8.68
N GLY A 145 7.87 -14.91 9.42
CA GLY A 145 8.11 -13.53 9.02
C GLY A 145 8.97 -13.42 7.76
N LYS A 146 10.05 -14.21 7.65
CA LYS A 146 10.92 -14.22 6.45
C LYS A 146 10.18 -14.76 5.24
N PHE A 147 9.37 -15.81 5.39
CA PHE A 147 8.55 -16.33 4.30
C PHE A 147 7.63 -15.25 3.72
N ASN A 148 6.98 -14.48 4.60
CA ASN A 148 6.15 -13.34 4.22
C ASN A 148 6.94 -12.23 3.50
N PHE A 149 8.11 -11.84 4.03
CA PHE A 149 8.96 -10.85 3.36
C PHE A 149 9.51 -11.34 2.00
N ILE A 150 9.83 -12.63 1.86
CA ILE A 150 10.23 -13.23 0.57
C ILE A 150 9.10 -13.10 -0.43
N ILE A 151 7.87 -13.48 -0.07
CA ILE A 151 6.70 -13.33 -0.95
C ILE A 151 6.54 -11.87 -1.34
N CYS A 152 6.47 -10.96 -0.38
CA CYS A 152 6.28 -9.53 -0.63
C CYS A 152 7.32 -8.97 -1.63
N THR A 153 8.61 -9.14 -1.31
CA THR A 153 9.69 -8.55 -2.10
C THR A 153 9.84 -9.19 -3.48
N TYR A 154 9.48 -10.47 -3.59
CA TYR A 154 9.35 -11.15 -4.88
C TYR A 154 8.19 -10.58 -5.70
N LEU A 155 7.02 -10.33 -5.09
CA LEU A 155 5.88 -9.71 -5.77
C LEU A 155 6.19 -8.28 -6.23
N MET A 156 6.96 -7.49 -5.45
CA MET A 156 7.46 -6.17 -5.88
C MET A 156 8.32 -6.27 -7.15
N CYS A 157 9.22 -7.27 -7.21
CA CYS A 157 10.01 -7.54 -8.41
C CYS A 157 9.10 -7.92 -9.60
N ILE A 158 8.09 -8.77 -9.40
CA ILE A 158 7.14 -9.15 -10.46
C ILE A 158 6.37 -7.93 -10.97
N GLU A 159 5.89 -7.06 -10.07
CA GLU A 159 5.13 -5.87 -10.42
C GLU A 159 5.95 -4.91 -11.28
N THR A 160 7.21 -4.63 -10.88
CA THR A 160 8.11 -3.75 -11.65
C THR A 160 8.48 -4.32 -13.02
N ILE A 161 8.74 -5.63 -13.12
CA ILE A 161 9.16 -6.27 -14.38
C ILE A 161 8.02 -6.34 -15.41
N ASN A 162 6.80 -6.57 -14.94
CA ASN A 162 5.62 -6.72 -15.78
C ASN A 162 4.79 -5.43 -15.86
N LEU A 163 5.36 -4.31 -15.45
CA LEU A 163 4.77 -3.01 -15.64
C LEU A 163 4.75 -2.69 -17.15
N THR A 164 3.59 -2.42 -17.72
CA THR A 164 3.42 -2.14 -19.15
C THR A 164 2.58 -0.91 -19.36
N ALA A 165 3.01 -0.03 -20.26
CA ALA A 165 2.26 1.15 -20.69
C ALA A 165 1.32 0.78 -21.85
N GLY A 166 0.15 1.42 -21.91
CA GLY A 166 -0.72 1.39 -23.08
C GLY A 166 -0.09 2.17 -24.23
N LYS A 167 -0.09 1.59 -25.44
CA LYS A 167 0.32 2.33 -26.65
C LYS A 167 -0.72 3.40 -26.97
N HIS A 168 -0.32 4.67 -26.89
CA HIS A 168 -1.19 5.77 -27.31
C HIS A 168 -1.44 5.66 -28.82
N LYS A 169 -2.68 5.36 -29.25
CA LYS A 169 -3.03 5.07 -30.66
C LYS A 169 -2.97 6.28 -31.62
N GLY A 170 -2.40 7.42 -31.22
CA GLY A 170 -2.62 8.67 -31.96
C GLY A 170 -1.52 9.71 -31.80
N GLY A 171 -0.38 9.44 -32.42
CA GLY A 171 0.74 10.38 -32.51
C GLY A 171 1.83 10.06 -31.51
N SER A 172 3.07 9.96 -32.00
CA SER A 172 4.28 9.93 -31.18
C SER A 172 4.10 10.93 -30.03
N PRO A 173 4.28 10.55 -28.75
CA PRO A 173 4.14 11.48 -27.63
C PRO A 173 5.01 12.67 -27.96
N SER A 174 4.35 13.79 -28.31
CA SER A 174 5.07 14.99 -28.67
C SER A 174 5.97 15.27 -27.46
N ARG A 175 7.26 15.50 -27.72
CA ARG A 175 8.31 15.83 -26.75
C ARG A 175 7.99 17.00 -25.79
N GLN A 176 6.75 17.48 -25.73
CA GLN A 176 6.25 18.60 -24.95
C GLN A 176 6.09 18.30 -23.45
N THR A 177 5.69 17.09 -23.03
CA THR A 177 5.59 16.79 -21.58
C THR A 177 6.96 16.70 -20.91
N THR A 178 7.96 16.11 -21.58
CA THR A 178 9.36 16.16 -21.11
C THR A 178 9.91 17.60 -21.10
N ARG A 179 9.32 18.52 -21.87
CA ARG A 179 9.73 19.94 -21.94
C ARG A 179 9.24 20.76 -20.75
N GLN A 180 8.14 20.36 -20.10
CA GLN A 180 7.60 21.04 -18.92
C GLN A 180 8.25 20.53 -17.61
N GLN A 181 8.65 19.26 -17.57
CA GLN A 181 9.47 18.73 -16.47
C GLN A 181 10.95 19.18 -16.57
N ARG A 182 11.47 19.44 -17.79
CA ARG A 182 12.83 19.99 -17.99
C ARG A 182 12.91 21.53 -18.01
N SER A 183 11.80 22.26 -18.00
CA SER A 183 11.82 23.74 -18.01
C SER A 183 12.26 24.36 -16.68
N LEU A 184 12.42 23.58 -15.61
CA LEU A 184 13.05 24.03 -14.36
C LEU A 184 14.57 23.80 -14.31
N SER A 185 15.18 23.12 -15.29
CA SER A 185 16.61 22.77 -15.23
C SER A 185 17.47 23.25 -16.39
N LEU A 186 16.96 23.66 -17.56
CA LEU A 186 17.85 24.07 -18.67
C LEU A 186 17.34 25.24 -19.50
N LEU A 187 17.64 26.44 -19.00
CA LEU A 187 17.83 27.67 -19.75
C LEU A 187 19.17 27.57 -20.53
N SER A 188 19.21 26.79 -21.61
CA SER A 188 20.39 26.69 -22.49
C SER A 188 20.05 26.10 -23.88
N LEU A 189 20.05 26.99 -24.88
CA LEU A 189 20.39 26.79 -26.30
C LEU A 189 19.51 25.92 -27.23
N ARG A 190 18.79 26.62 -28.15
CA ARG A 190 18.84 26.58 -29.65
C ARG A 190 18.65 25.21 -30.37
N THR A 191 18.02 25.02 -31.56
CA THR A 191 17.44 25.81 -32.67
C THR A 191 16.54 24.88 -33.52
N GLN A 192 15.56 25.47 -34.26
CA GLN A 192 14.76 25.08 -35.46
C GLN A 192 14.98 23.68 -36.14
N ALA A 193 14.03 23.03 -36.83
CA ALA A 193 13.24 23.52 -37.97
C ALA A 193 12.05 22.60 -38.36
N SER A 194 11.30 23.10 -39.36
CA SER A 194 10.02 22.78 -40.01
C SER A 194 9.88 21.49 -40.83
N VAL A 195 8.65 21.30 -41.40
CA VAL A 195 8.19 20.44 -42.55
C VAL A 195 7.42 19.18 -42.09
N SER A 196 6.32 18.68 -42.67
CA SER A 196 5.26 19.15 -43.58
C SER A 196 4.05 18.19 -43.42
N SER A 197 2.84 18.67 -43.70
CA SER A 197 1.62 17.88 -43.94
C SER A 197 1.78 16.95 -45.15
N THR A 198 1.12 15.77 -45.18
CA THR A 198 -0.03 15.35 -46.04
C THR A 198 -0.29 13.84 -45.82
N ASP A 199 -1.51 13.40 -46.18
CA ASP A 199 -1.98 12.03 -46.44
C ASP A 199 -2.84 11.35 -45.36
N SER A 200 -4.15 11.56 -45.55
CA SER A 200 -5.26 10.83 -44.94
C SER A 200 -5.55 9.55 -45.74
N GLU A 201 -4.97 8.43 -45.30
CA GLU A 201 -5.34 7.08 -45.75
C GLU A 201 -6.35 6.46 -44.78
N SER A 202 -7.49 6.02 -45.33
CA SER A 202 -8.52 5.25 -44.64
C SER A 202 -8.00 3.84 -44.34
N SER A 203 -7.41 3.65 -43.16
CA SER A 203 -6.91 2.35 -42.70
C SER A 203 -8.07 1.43 -42.31
N SER A 204 -8.32 0.42 -43.14
CA SER A 204 -9.12 -0.75 -42.78
C SER A 204 -8.51 -1.42 -41.54
N SER A 205 -9.29 -1.53 -40.46
CA SER A 205 -8.92 -2.17 -39.21
C SER A 205 -8.75 -3.68 -39.43
N SER A 206 -7.60 -4.10 -39.95
CA SER A 206 -7.16 -5.48 -39.80
C SER A 206 -6.88 -5.69 -38.32
N ASP A 207 -7.69 -6.50 -37.65
CA ASP A 207 -7.43 -7.04 -36.31
C ASP A 207 -6.10 -7.82 -36.34
N THR A 208 -4.99 -7.09 -36.25
CA THR A 208 -3.70 -7.72 -35.96
C THR A 208 -3.79 -8.18 -34.52
N ASP A 209 -3.96 -9.49 -34.34
CA ASP A 209 -3.88 -10.19 -33.05
C ASP A 209 -2.74 -9.58 -32.23
N GLU A 210 -3.11 -8.74 -31.27
CA GLU A 210 -2.17 -8.08 -30.39
C GLU A 210 -1.54 -9.18 -29.54
N LYS A 211 -0.32 -9.59 -29.91
CA LYS A 211 0.40 -10.65 -29.20
C LYS A 211 0.54 -10.25 -27.74
N LYS A 212 -0.24 -10.88 -26.86
CA LYS A 212 -0.13 -10.71 -25.40
C LYS A 212 1.31 -10.96 -25.00
N GLU A 213 1.97 -9.97 -24.40
CA GLU A 213 3.31 -10.17 -23.87
C GLU A 213 3.27 -11.26 -22.78
N PRO A 214 4.24 -12.20 -22.77
CA PRO A 214 4.29 -13.21 -21.72
C PRO A 214 4.58 -12.54 -20.36
N LEU A 215 4.06 -13.12 -19.28
CA LEU A 215 4.42 -12.75 -17.92
C LEU A 215 5.82 -13.28 -17.58
N TYR A 216 6.63 -12.43 -16.94
CA TYR A 216 8.00 -12.73 -16.54
C TYR A 216 8.07 -12.87 -15.02
N PHE A 217 8.46 -14.05 -14.55
CA PHE A 217 8.51 -14.37 -13.12
C PHE A 217 9.90 -14.22 -12.50
N TRP A 218 10.96 -14.16 -13.32
CA TRP A 218 12.32 -14.10 -12.82
C TRP A 218 12.69 -12.68 -12.35
N PRO A 219 13.02 -12.46 -11.05
CA PRO A 219 13.16 -11.12 -10.47
C PRO A 219 14.36 -10.33 -11.01
N PHE A 220 15.29 -11.00 -11.70
CA PHE A 220 16.49 -10.38 -12.25
C PHE A 220 16.38 -10.03 -13.75
N HIS A 221 15.16 -9.92 -14.31
CA HIS A 221 14.93 -9.34 -15.64
C HIS A 221 15.11 -7.81 -15.67
N TYR A 222 16.24 -7.31 -15.15
CA TYR A 222 16.49 -5.88 -14.95
C TYR A 222 16.35 -5.06 -16.23
N ARG A 223 16.84 -5.58 -17.38
CA ARG A 223 16.77 -4.85 -18.66
C ARG A 223 15.33 -4.57 -19.08
N LYS A 224 14.42 -5.54 -18.86
CA LYS A 224 13.01 -5.37 -19.17
C LYS A 224 12.38 -4.37 -18.18
N ALA A 225 12.60 -4.56 -16.89
CA ALA A 225 12.05 -3.66 -15.85
C ALA A 225 12.49 -2.21 -16.08
N LEU A 226 13.78 -1.96 -16.28
CA LEU A 226 14.31 -0.61 -16.50
C LEU A 226 13.78 0.03 -17.78
N ARG A 227 13.68 -0.73 -18.88
CA ARG A 227 13.07 -0.21 -20.12
C ARG A 227 11.61 0.15 -19.91
N ASN A 228 10.85 -0.72 -19.24
CA ASN A 228 9.44 -0.49 -18.98
C ASN A 228 9.21 0.72 -18.05
N LEU A 229 10.06 0.91 -17.04
CA LEU A 229 10.05 2.09 -16.18
C LEU A 229 10.40 3.36 -16.97
N GLU A 230 11.43 3.31 -17.81
CA GLU A 230 11.83 4.43 -18.67
C GLU A 230 10.71 4.82 -19.65
N GLU A 231 10.03 3.85 -20.26
CA GLU A 231 8.87 4.08 -21.14
C GLU A 231 7.70 4.78 -20.44
N LEU A 232 7.59 4.59 -19.11
CA LEU A 232 6.58 5.23 -18.25
C LEU A 232 7.07 6.57 -17.66
N GLY A 233 8.29 6.99 -17.98
CA GLY A 233 8.91 8.18 -17.38
C GLY A 233 9.26 8.00 -15.90
N ALA A 234 9.27 6.77 -15.40
CA ALA A 234 9.68 6.44 -14.05
C ALA A 234 11.21 6.30 -13.97
N GLY A 235 11.77 6.60 -12.79
CA GLY A 235 13.17 6.34 -12.51
C GLY A 235 13.48 4.84 -12.39
N PRO A 236 14.75 4.46 -12.24
CA PRO A 236 15.14 3.06 -12.02
C PRO A 236 14.92 2.59 -10.57
N TRP A 237 14.61 3.52 -9.66
CA TRP A 237 14.50 3.28 -8.22
C TRP A 237 13.48 2.22 -7.82
N PRO A 238 12.29 2.10 -8.45
CA PRO A 238 11.34 1.05 -8.10
C PRO A 238 11.91 -0.36 -8.24
N TYR A 239 12.65 -0.59 -9.33
CA TYR A 239 13.31 -1.87 -9.56
C TYR A 239 14.43 -2.11 -8.55
N TYR A 240 15.27 -1.10 -8.30
CA TYR A 240 16.36 -1.22 -7.33
C TYR A 240 15.86 -1.46 -5.91
N ALA A 241 14.86 -0.70 -5.44
CA ALA A 241 14.24 -0.93 -4.14
C ALA A 241 13.75 -2.37 -4.00
N SER A 242 13.00 -2.87 -4.99
CA SER A 242 12.45 -4.23 -5.01
C SER A 242 13.54 -5.30 -4.91
N VAL A 243 14.57 -5.23 -5.76
CA VAL A 243 15.66 -6.23 -5.78
C VAL A 243 16.52 -6.15 -4.53
N ILE A 244 16.81 -4.94 -4.05
CA ILE A 244 17.61 -4.74 -2.83
C ILE A 244 16.90 -5.37 -1.63
N TYR A 245 15.59 -5.14 -1.45
CA TYR A 245 14.81 -5.81 -0.41
C TYR A 245 14.80 -7.33 -0.58
N PHE A 246 14.61 -7.84 -1.81
CA PHE A 246 14.60 -9.27 -2.10
C PHE A 246 15.95 -9.94 -1.75
N LEU A 247 17.06 -9.31 -2.08
CA LEU A 247 18.39 -9.76 -1.69
C LEU A 247 18.60 -9.68 -0.17
N GLY A 248 18.12 -8.60 0.46
CA GLY A 248 18.19 -8.43 1.92
C GLY A 248 17.49 -9.55 2.68
N VAL A 249 16.29 -9.94 2.26
CA VAL A 249 15.56 -11.05 2.92
C VAL A 249 16.20 -12.41 2.62
N GLY A 250 16.78 -12.58 1.44
CA GLY A 250 17.61 -13.75 1.11
C GLY A 250 18.77 -13.91 2.08
N LEU A 251 19.51 -12.82 2.36
CA LEU A 251 20.63 -12.81 3.31
C LEU A 251 20.17 -13.10 4.76
N PHE A 252 19.05 -12.54 5.20
CA PHE A 252 18.46 -12.89 6.49
C PHE A 252 18.11 -14.38 6.59
N THR A 253 17.71 -15.01 5.48
CA THR A 253 17.36 -16.43 5.42
C THR A 253 18.57 -17.33 5.55
N VAL A 254 19.73 -16.96 4.98
CA VAL A 254 20.99 -17.72 5.10
C VAL A 254 21.37 -17.95 6.57
N GLY A 255 21.34 -16.90 7.39
CA GLY A 255 21.69 -17.00 8.81
C GLY A 255 20.74 -17.90 9.59
N LEU A 256 19.45 -17.84 9.28
CA LEU A 256 18.46 -18.70 9.91
C LEU A 256 18.60 -20.17 9.49
N VAL A 257 18.88 -20.44 8.22
CA VAL A 257 19.14 -21.81 7.74
C VAL A 257 20.34 -22.43 8.45
N ALA A 258 21.37 -21.64 8.78
CA ALA A 258 22.51 -22.12 9.55
C ALA A 258 22.11 -22.67 10.93
N GLU A 259 21.08 -22.14 11.58
CA GLU A 259 20.57 -22.66 12.86
C GLU A 259 19.92 -24.06 12.74
N PHE A 260 19.48 -24.43 11.54
CA PHE A 260 18.79 -25.71 11.29
C PHE A 260 19.71 -26.82 10.75
N ILE A 261 20.98 -26.54 10.47
CA ILE A 261 21.91 -27.55 9.93
C ILE A 261 22.61 -28.26 11.10
N PRO A 262 22.30 -29.56 11.34
CA PRO A 262 22.93 -30.32 12.41
C PRO A 262 24.42 -30.52 12.13
N GLY A 263 25.25 -30.39 13.18
CA GLY A 263 26.70 -30.62 13.11
C GLY A 263 27.55 -29.43 12.68
N LEU A 264 26.96 -28.26 12.40
CA LEU A 264 27.74 -27.04 12.24
C LEU A 264 28.34 -26.60 13.59
N PRO A 265 29.62 -26.17 13.64
CA PRO A 265 30.19 -25.57 14.84
C PRO A 265 29.39 -24.35 15.29
N GLU A 266 29.11 -24.24 16.59
CA GLU A 266 28.28 -23.15 17.17
C GLU A 266 28.82 -21.76 16.81
N GLU A 267 30.14 -21.59 16.83
CA GLU A 267 30.80 -20.36 16.42
C GLU A 267 30.49 -20.00 14.95
N LEU A 268 30.51 -20.98 14.05
CA LEU A 268 30.19 -20.76 12.64
C LEU A 268 28.72 -20.40 12.45
N VAL A 269 27.80 -21.05 13.17
CA VAL A 269 26.37 -20.69 13.16
C VAL A 269 26.18 -19.26 13.62
N LYS A 270 26.78 -18.90 14.77
CA LYS A 270 26.70 -17.54 15.34
C LYS A 270 27.27 -16.49 14.38
N TRP A 271 28.46 -16.72 13.82
CA TRP A 271 29.07 -15.80 12.85
C TRP A 271 28.24 -15.66 11.57
N THR A 272 27.73 -16.77 11.05
CA THR A 272 26.87 -16.75 9.85
C THR A 272 25.59 -15.97 10.12
N LEU A 273 24.95 -16.19 11.27
CA LEU A 273 23.76 -15.45 11.70
C LEU A 273 24.04 -13.94 11.79
N LEU A 274 25.10 -13.54 12.50
CA LEU A 274 25.43 -12.13 12.72
C LEU A 274 25.77 -11.40 11.42
N ILE A 275 26.61 -11.98 10.57
CA ILE A 275 27.01 -11.38 9.30
C ILE A 275 25.81 -11.30 8.36
N SER A 276 25.03 -12.38 8.22
CA SER A 276 23.92 -12.39 7.29
C SER A 276 22.81 -11.44 7.74
N PHE A 277 22.59 -11.29 9.05
CA PHE A 277 21.64 -10.31 9.58
C PHE A 277 22.12 -8.89 9.35
N LEU A 278 23.41 -8.59 9.57
CA LEU A 278 23.97 -7.26 9.29
C LEU A 278 23.83 -6.90 7.80
N LEU A 279 24.23 -7.79 6.90
CA LEU A 279 24.11 -7.56 5.46
C LEU A 279 22.64 -7.44 5.05
N GLY A 280 21.75 -8.30 5.57
CA GLY A 280 20.31 -8.20 5.35
C GLY A 280 19.76 -6.84 5.78
N SER A 281 20.09 -6.38 6.99
CA SER A 281 19.68 -5.07 7.52
C SER A 281 20.18 -3.90 6.67
N ILE A 282 21.44 -3.95 6.21
CA ILE A 282 22.01 -2.91 5.34
C ILE A 282 21.24 -2.85 4.03
N PHE A 283 20.92 -3.99 3.42
CA PHE A 283 20.13 -4.04 2.20
C PHE A 283 18.72 -3.48 2.43
N PHE A 284 18.03 -3.85 3.51
CA PHE A 284 16.73 -3.23 3.84
C PHE A 284 16.84 -1.70 3.98
N LEU A 285 17.89 -1.19 4.61
CA LEU A 285 18.12 0.27 4.73
C LEU A 285 18.33 0.92 3.37
N LEU A 286 19.12 0.31 2.48
CA LEU A 286 19.31 0.80 1.12
C LEU A 286 18.01 0.74 0.31
N GLY A 287 17.18 -0.28 0.52
CA GLY A 287 15.84 -0.40 -0.07
C GLY A 287 14.93 0.75 0.36
N GLY A 288 14.87 1.05 1.67
CA GLY A 288 14.11 2.17 2.20
C GLY A 288 14.60 3.53 1.70
N LEU A 289 15.93 3.71 1.61
CA LEU A 289 16.51 4.93 1.02
C LEU A 289 16.13 5.08 -0.46
N ALA A 290 16.09 3.99 -1.23
CA ALA A 290 15.62 4.02 -2.61
C ALA A 290 14.14 4.40 -2.71
N GLU A 291 13.28 3.91 -1.80
CA GLU A 291 11.88 4.35 -1.69
C GLU A 291 11.79 5.85 -1.34
N CYS A 292 12.66 6.35 -0.45
CA CYS A 292 12.69 7.78 -0.12
C CYS A 292 13.08 8.64 -1.31
N VAL A 293 14.00 8.18 -2.17
CA VAL A 293 14.34 8.88 -3.42
C VAL A 293 13.17 8.84 -4.40
N GLU A 294 12.51 7.68 -4.55
CA GLU A 294 11.35 7.52 -5.43
C GLU A 294 10.15 8.40 -5.02
N ASN A 295 9.93 8.61 -3.72
CA ASN A 295 8.87 9.49 -3.20
C ASN A 295 9.36 10.92 -2.93
N GLU A 296 10.51 11.32 -3.49
CA GLU A 296 11.06 12.67 -3.38
C GLU A 296 11.20 13.17 -1.93
N VAL A 297 11.40 12.28 -0.95
CA VAL A 297 11.45 12.61 0.49
C VAL A 297 12.54 13.64 0.81
N PHE A 298 13.65 13.60 0.05
CA PHE A 298 14.79 14.49 0.23
C PHE A 298 14.67 15.81 -0.53
N THR A 299 13.75 15.92 -1.49
CA THR A 299 13.62 17.04 -2.42
C THR A 299 12.29 17.77 -2.31
N SER A 300 11.27 17.13 -1.73
CA SER A 300 9.91 17.64 -1.57
C SER A 300 9.44 17.49 -0.12
N LEU A 301 8.57 18.42 0.30
CA LEU A 301 7.85 18.37 1.58
C LEU A 301 6.38 17.94 1.39
N SER A 302 6.05 17.30 0.27
CA SER A 302 4.73 16.69 0.04
C SER A 302 4.57 15.45 0.93
N MET A 303 4.06 15.66 2.14
CA MET A 303 3.87 14.60 3.16
C MET A 303 2.63 13.73 2.86
N ASP A 304 2.60 13.12 1.68
CA ASP A 304 1.57 12.15 1.31
C ASP A 304 1.81 10.77 1.97
N GLN A 305 0.95 9.80 1.64
CA GLN A 305 1.04 8.45 2.21
C GLN A 305 2.31 7.70 1.75
N GLY A 306 2.75 7.90 0.51
CA GLY A 306 3.97 7.29 -0.03
C GLY A 306 5.21 7.83 0.69
N TRP A 307 5.25 9.14 0.93
CA TRP A 307 6.27 9.81 1.72
C TRP A 307 6.39 9.21 3.13
N TRP A 308 5.27 9.13 3.87
CA TRP A 308 5.27 8.57 5.22
C TRP A 308 5.64 7.09 5.24
N GLY A 309 5.13 6.30 4.30
CA GLY A 309 5.47 4.89 4.17
C GLY A 309 6.97 4.68 3.93
N ALA A 310 7.58 5.43 3.01
CA ALA A 310 9.01 5.36 2.70
C ALA A 310 9.89 5.76 3.89
N VAL A 311 9.53 6.83 4.61
CA VAL A 311 10.23 7.28 5.82
C VAL A 311 10.15 6.23 6.92
N LEU A 312 8.96 5.69 7.20
CA LEU A 312 8.78 4.65 8.21
C LEU A 312 9.56 3.38 7.84
N ASN A 313 9.56 2.97 6.58
CA ASN A 313 10.33 1.82 6.12
C ASN A 313 11.84 2.01 6.31
N THR A 314 12.34 3.22 6.04
CA THR A 314 13.76 3.56 6.24
C THR A 314 14.13 3.58 7.72
N LEU A 315 13.29 4.17 8.58
CA LEU A 315 13.51 4.19 10.03
C LEU A 315 13.44 2.79 10.65
N GLY A 316 12.50 1.95 10.20
CA GLY A 316 12.41 0.54 10.59
C GLY A 316 13.69 -0.22 10.24
N SER A 317 14.19 -0.03 9.02
CA SER A 317 15.45 -0.60 8.54
C SER A 317 16.67 -0.13 9.33
N ALA A 318 16.72 1.14 9.71
CA ALA A 318 17.79 1.67 10.56
C ALA A 318 17.79 0.98 11.93
N GLY A 319 16.61 0.70 12.50
CA GLY A 319 16.47 -0.11 13.71
C GLY A 319 17.08 -1.51 13.58
N PHE A 320 16.90 -2.16 12.43
CA PHE A 320 17.52 -3.46 12.13
C PHE A 320 19.04 -3.40 12.00
N VAL A 321 19.59 -2.32 11.41
CA VAL A 321 21.05 -2.14 11.33
C VAL A 321 21.62 -1.95 12.73
N ILE A 322 21.00 -1.11 13.56
CA ILE A 322 21.43 -0.91 14.96
C ILE A 322 21.35 -2.23 15.72
N GLY A 323 20.25 -2.98 15.60
CA GLY A 323 20.10 -4.29 16.23
C GLY A 323 21.17 -5.29 15.78
N ALA A 324 21.49 -5.32 14.49
CA ALA A 324 22.53 -6.20 13.94
C ALA A 324 23.93 -5.85 14.46
N VAL A 325 24.28 -4.56 14.50
CA VAL A 325 25.55 -4.08 15.04
C VAL A 325 25.67 -4.43 16.53
N LEU A 326 24.62 -4.18 17.32
CA LEU A 326 24.59 -4.54 18.74
C LEU A 326 24.77 -6.05 18.97
N GLY A 327 24.29 -6.89 18.06
CA GLY A 327 24.45 -8.35 18.12
C GLY A 327 25.91 -8.84 18.12
N PHE A 328 26.86 -8.04 17.64
CA PHE A 328 28.29 -8.38 17.70
C PHE A 328 28.92 -8.17 19.08
N PHE A 329 28.26 -7.42 19.97
CA PHE A 329 28.80 -7.09 21.30
C PHE A 329 28.22 -8.04 22.36
N PRO A 330 29.06 -8.83 23.05
CA PRO A 330 28.59 -9.71 24.13
C PRO A 330 27.86 -8.91 25.22
N GLY A 331 26.73 -9.42 25.72
CA GLY A 331 25.93 -8.76 26.75
C GLY A 331 24.92 -7.72 26.23
N PHE A 332 24.87 -7.48 24.91
CA PHE A 332 23.89 -6.60 24.27
C PHE A 332 22.75 -7.35 23.58
N GLU A 333 22.52 -8.63 23.89
CA GLU A 333 21.51 -9.48 23.22
C GLU A 333 20.09 -8.93 23.41
N TYR A 334 19.79 -8.41 24.60
CA TYR A 334 18.51 -7.73 24.89
C TYR A 334 18.34 -6.50 24.00
N SER A 335 19.33 -5.60 24.00
CA SER A 335 19.29 -4.34 23.25
C SER A 335 19.20 -4.58 21.74
N ALA A 336 19.95 -5.55 21.23
CA ALA A 336 19.90 -5.97 19.84
C ALA A 336 18.47 -6.40 19.45
N SER A 337 17.89 -7.31 20.23
CA SER A 337 16.53 -7.84 20.01
C SER A 337 15.46 -6.77 20.17
N PHE A 338 15.63 -5.87 21.14
CA PHE A 338 14.74 -4.74 21.34
C PHE A 338 14.76 -3.79 20.13
N CYS A 339 15.94 -3.48 19.59
CA CYS A 339 16.08 -2.68 18.36
C CYS A 339 15.42 -3.36 17.16
N TYR A 340 15.57 -4.69 17.00
CA TYR A 340 14.81 -5.45 16.00
C TYR A 340 13.29 -5.35 16.23
N GLY A 341 12.81 -5.46 17.47
CA GLY A 341 11.40 -5.34 17.80
C GLY A 341 10.82 -3.96 17.45
N VAL A 342 11.54 -2.90 17.81
CA VAL A 342 11.16 -1.51 17.48
C VAL A 342 11.20 -1.28 15.98
N GLY A 343 12.25 -1.71 15.28
CA GLY A 343 12.36 -1.58 13.83
C GLY A 343 11.19 -2.29 13.11
N SER A 344 10.84 -3.49 13.56
CA SER A 344 9.70 -4.26 13.04
C SER A 344 8.36 -3.60 13.33
N ALA A 345 8.19 -2.99 14.50
CA ALA A 345 6.98 -2.24 14.85
C ALA A 345 6.81 -1.03 13.94
N ILE A 346 7.89 -0.29 13.65
CA ILE A 346 7.87 0.82 12.69
C ILE A 346 7.51 0.31 11.29
N PHE A 347 8.08 -0.82 10.85
CA PHE A 347 7.69 -1.45 9.58
C PHE A 347 6.22 -1.88 9.54
N ALA A 348 5.67 -2.37 10.64
CA ALA A 348 4.24 -2.69 10.72
C ALA A 348 3.38 -1.42 10.55
N VAL A 349 3.82 -0.27 11.07
CA VAL A 349 3.14 1.01 10.82
C VAL A 349 3.32 1.45 9.36
N GLY A 350 4.51 1.34 8.79
CA GLY A 350 4.77 1.66 7.37
C GLY A 350 3.92 0.83 6.40
N SER A 351 3.83 -0.48 6.63
CA SER A 351 2.97 -1.37 5.84
C SER A 351 1.48 -1.18 6.13
N ALA A 352 1.09 -0.75 7.33
CA ALA A 352 -0.28 -0.31 7.58
C ALA A 352 -0.65 0.90 6.70
N VAL A 353 0.28 1.85 6.49
CA VAL A 353 0.12 2.93 5.51
C VAL A 353 -0.03 2.38 4.09
N MET A 354 0.77 1.37 3.70
CA MET A 354 0.62 0.72 2.38
C MET A 354 -0.75 0.04 2.19
N ILE A 355 -1.35 -0.55 3.22
CA ILE A 355 -2.72 -1.09 3.14
C ILE A 355 -3.73 0.05 2.94
N VAL A 356 -3.51 1.21 3.57
CA VAL A 356 -4.33 2.41 3.34
C VAL A 356 -4.17 2.91 1.91
N MET A 357 -2.94 2.99 1.39
CA MET A 357 -2.63 3.36 0.00
C MET A 357 -3.35 2.44 -0.99
N TRP A 358 -3.25 1.12 -0.79
CA TRP A 358 -3.97 0.15 -1.62
C TRP A 358 -5.48 0.40 -1.59
N LYS A 359 -6.03 0.69 -0.39
CA LYS A 359 -7.46 0.97 -0.24
C LYS A 359 -7.86 2.29 -0.92
N ASP A 360 -6.93 3.24 -1.00
CA ASP A 360 -7.05 4.51 -1.73
C ASP A 360 -6.75 4.39 -3.23
N GLU A 361 -6.56 3.17 -3.73
CA GLU A 361 -6.25 2.87 -5.13
C GLU A 361 -4.87 3.38 -5.62
N GLN A 362 -3.97 3.63 -4.67
CA GLN A 362 -2.56 3.95 -4.90
C GLN A 362 -1.73 2.66 -4.98
N PHE A 363 -1.79 1.99 -6.13
CA PHE A 363 -1.21 0.65 -6.33
C PHE A 363 0.32 0.65 -6.42
N GLY A 364 0.95 1.80 -6.62
CA GLY A 364 2.41 1.92 -6.58
C GLY A 364 3.01 1.72 -5.18
N LEU A 365 2.18 1.79 -4.13
CA LEU A 365 2.60 1.74 -2.74
C LEU A 365 3.80 2.69 -2.52
N THR A 366 4.77 2.32 -1.69
CA THR A 366 5.95 3.13 -1.41
C THR A 366 7.06 3.01 -2.44
N PHE A 367 7.08 1.96 -3.27
CA PHE A 367 8.25 1.70 -4.13
C PHE A 367 8.06 2.13 -5.59
N LEU A 368 6.83 2.43 -6.04
CA LEU A 368 6.53 2.77 -7.43
C LEU A 368 5.63 4.02 -7.48
N ALA A 369 6.16 5.16 -7.01
CA ALA A 369 5.41 6.40 -6.80
C ALA A 369 4.73 6.92 -8.07
N VAL A 370 5.29 6.61 -9.25
CA VAL A 370 4.69 6.97 -10.54
C VAL A 370 3.24 6.47 -10.70
N LEU A 371 2.90 5.31 -10.12
CA LEU A 371 1.54 4.76 -10.17
C LEU A 371 0.57 5.40 -9.16
N ASN A 372 1.08 6.20 -8.22
CA ASN A 372 0.25 6.92 -7.26
C ASN A 372 -0.10 8.33 -7.75
N ASN A 373 0.67 8.87 -8.69
CA ASN A 373 0.51 10.24 -9.21
C ASN A 373 -0.43 10.30 -10.43
N LEU A 374 -1.54 9.57 -10.36
CA LEU A 374 -2.54 9.47 -11.42
C LEU A 374 -3.58 10.61 -11.28
N ASP A 375 -3.36 11.74 -11.97
CA ASP A 375 -4.21 12.96 -12.00
C ASP A 375 -4.38 13.71 -10.64
N GLU A 376 -5.15 14.82 -10.63
CA GLU A 376 -5.39 15.77 -9.51
C GLU A 376 -5.88 15.16 -8.16
N GLY A 377 -5.95 13.84 -8.04
CA GLY A 377 -6.26 13.15 -6.79
C GLY A 377 -5.64 11.76 -6.66
N GLY A 378 -4.67 11.40 -7.51
CA GLY A 378 -3.96 10.11 -7.45
C GLY A 378 -4.81 8.85 -7.70
N ARG A 379 -6.09 9.00 -8.06
CA ARG A 379 -7.04 7.90 -8.22
C ARG A 379 -7.37 7.66 -9.69
N PRO A 380 -7.14 6.45 -10.22
CA PRO A 380 -7.55 6.12 -11.58
C PRO A 380 -9.08 6.13 -11.70
N LYS A 381 -9.62 6.99 -12.58
CA LYS A 381 -11.05 7.00 -12.91
C LYS A 381 -11.36 5.79 -13.80
N VAL A 382 -11.93 4.73 -13.22
CA VAL A 382 -12.32 3.52 -13.96
C VAL A 382 -13.51 3.83 -14.89
N PRO A 383 -13.40 3.58 -16.21
CA PRO A 383 -14.51 3.80 -17.14
C PRO A 383 -15.75 2.99 -16.77
N GLY A 384 -16.93 3.63 -16.78
CA GLY A 384 -18.20 2.97 -16.48
C GLY A 384 -18.56 2.90 -14.99
N GLN A 385 -17.70 3.41 -14.11
CA GLN A 385 -18.04 3.63 -12.71
C GLN A 385 -18.71 5.02 -12.59
N ASP A 386 -20.04 5.05 -12.46
CA ASP A 386 -20.84 6.29 -12.46
C ASP A 386 -20.26 7.39 -11.55
N GLU A 387 -20.45 8.67 -11.87
CA GLU A 387 -20.05 9.81 -11.02
C GLU A 387 -20.57 9.70 -9.57
N ILE A 388 -21.70 9.00 -9.37
CA ILE A 388 -22.29 8.71 -8.05
C ILE A 388 -21.39 7.76 -7.23
N GLN A 389 -20.56 6.95 -7.89
CA GLN A 389 -19.64 6.01 -7.25
C GLN A 389 -18.28 6.63 -6.89
N ALA A 390 -17.95 7.82 -7.42
CA ALA A 390 -16.71 8.54 -7.12
C ALA A 390 -16.72 9.22 -5.74
N THR A 391 -17.90 9.36 -5.11
CA THR A 391 -18.06 9.99 -3.80
C THR A 391 -17.95 9.02 -2.61
N GLU A 392 -17.83 7.72 -2.87
CA GLU A 392 -17.66 6.75 -1.78
C GLU A 392 -16.22 6.77 -1.28
N THR A 393 -16.06 7.44 -0.14
CA THR A 393 -14.81 7.65 0.59
C THR A 393 -14.11 6.34 0.96
N LEU A 394 -12.78 6.42 1.14
CA LEU A 394 -11.95 5.35 1.68
C LEU A 394 -12.60 4.75 2.93
N SER A 395 -12.95 3.46 2.87
CA SER A 395 -13.52 2.76 4.03
C SER A 395 -12.41 2.42 5.01
N PHE A 396 -12.11 3.37 5.90
CA PHE A 396 -11.11 3.21 6.97
C PHE A 396 -11.32 1.94 7.80
N TYR A 397 -12.58 1.60 8.09
CA TYR A 397 -12.94 0.35 8.76
C TYR A 397 -12.51 -0.90 7.99
N GLY A 398 -12.64 -0.90 6.65
CA GLY A 398 -12.18 -2.01 5.82
C GLY A 398 -10.68 -2.24 5.98
N THR A 399 -9.89 -1.17 5.99
CA THR A 399 -8.44 -1.22 6.21
C THR A 399 -8.08 -1.76 7.60
N ILE A 400 -8.75 -1.29 8.66
CA ILE A 400 -8.56 -1.83 10.01
C ILE A 400 -8.81 -3.34 10.06
N PHE A 401 -9.90 -3.81 9.44
CA PHE A 401 -10.23 -5.24 9.49
C PHE A 401 -9.22 -6.11 8.74
N ILE A 402 -8.60 -5.62 7.65
CA ILE A 402 -7.48 -6.31 7.00
C ILE A 402 -6.32 -6.51 8.00
N MET A 403 -5.97 -5.47 8.76
CA MET A 403 -4.92 -5.57 9.79
C MET A 403 -5.31 -6.53 10.92
N VAL A 404 -6.59 -6.53 11.33
CA VAL A 404 -7.12 -7.49 12.33
C VAL A 404 -7.03 -8.93 11.81
N TYR A 405 -7.33 -9.19 10.54
CA TYR A 405 -7.19 -10.51 9.94
C TYR A 405 -5.72 -10.97 9.93
N CYS A 406 -4.80 -10.09 9.56
CA CYS A 406 -3.35 -10.36 9.61
C CYS A 406 -2.90 -10.70 11.04
N LEU A 407 -3.34 -9.92 12.03
CA LEU A 407 -3.02 -10.17 13.44
C LEU A 407 -3.59 -11.50 13.94
N ALA A 408 -4.84 -11.82 13.55
CA ALA A 408 -5.47 -13.11 13.88
C ALA A 408 -4.68 -14.28 13.28
N GLY A 409 -4.24 -14.15 12.02
CA GLY A 409 -3.36 -15.10 11.34
C GLY A 409 -2.05 -15.30 12.10
N CYS A 410 -1.35 -14.22 12.41
CA CYS A 410 -0.07 -14.24 13.12
C CYS A 410 -0.17 -14.93 14.49
N LEU A 411 -1.15 -14.55 15.32
CA LEU A 411 -1.35 -15.14 16.65
C LEU A 411 -1.75 -16.62 16.57
N SER A 412 -2.53 -17.00 15.56
CA SER A 412 -2.89 -18.41 15.33
C SER A 412 -1.68 -19.26 14.94
N VAL A 413 -0.74 -18.71 14.16
CA VAL A 413 0.54 -19.38 13.86
C VAL A 413 1.38 -19.57 15.13
N TYR A 414 1.45 -18.60 16.04
CA TYR A 414 2.13 -18.81 17.34
C TYR A 414 1.45 -19.88 18.20
N ASN A 415 0.13 -19.93 18.25
CA ASN A 415 -0.58 -21.00 18.94
C ASN A 415 -0.28 -22.38 18.33
N PHE A 416 -0.20 -22.45 17.00
CA PHE A 416 0.20 -23.65 16.29
C PHE A 416 1.64 -24.07 16.61
N THR A 417 2.60 -23.14 16.60
CA THR A 417 4.01 -23.46 16.91
C THR A 417 4.20 -23.87 18.37
N ILE A 418 3.50 -23.23 19.32
CA ILE A 418 3.46 -23.66 20.74
C ILE A 418 2.87 -25.06 20.85
N SER A 419 1.75 -25.32 20.17
CA SER A 419 1.08 -26.63 20.19
C SER A 419 1.99 -27.73 19.66
N ILE A 420 2.69 -27.49 18.54
CA ILE A 420 3.68 -28.41 17.97
C ILE A 420 4.89 -28.57 18.89
N HIS A 421 5.37 -27.49 19.50
CA HIS A 421 6.55 -27.60 20.37
C HIS A 421 6.27 -28.47 21.60
N ASN A 422 5.08 -28.33 22.20
CA ASN A 422 4.66 -29.17 23.32
C ASN A 422 4.59 -30.67 22.95
N VAL A 423 4.43 -31.01 21.67
CA VAL A 423 4.45 -32.40 21.16
C VAL A 423 5.79 -33.05 21.41
N PHE A 424 6.86 -32.39 20.97
CA PHE A 424 8.21 -32.96 21.02
C PHE A 424 8.66 -33.21 22.46
N HIS A 425 8.09 -32.49 23.43
CA HIS A 425 8.39 -32.66 24.85
C HIS A 425 7.44 -33.60 25.61
N LEU A 426 6.17 -33.72 25.21
CA LEU A 426 5.16 -34.53 25.92
C LEU A 426 4.84 -35.87 25.24
N GLN A 427 5.60 -36.24 24.21
CA GLN A 427 5.34 -37.36 23.31
C GLN A 427 5.16 -38.72 24.01
N GLU A 428 5.72 -38.91 25.21
CA GLU A 428 5.60 -40.18 25.94
C GLU A 428 4.21 -40.43 26.54
N SER A 429 3.40 -39.37 26.75
CA SER A 429 2.12 -39.47 27.48
C SER A 429 0.87 -39.26 26.62
N LEU A 430 0.99 -38.51 25.51
CA LEU A 430 -0.13 -38.13 24.66
C LEU A 430 0.03 -38.75 23.27
N GLY A 431 -0.96 -39.53 22.84
CA GLY A 431 -0.96 -40.12 21.50
C GLY A 431 -0.87 -39.06 20.39
N THR A 432 -0.02 -39.30 19.39
CA THR A 432 0.29 -38.41 18.25
C THR A 432 -0.94 -37.81 17.55
N LEU A 433 -2.05 -38.57 17.50
CA LEU A 433 -3.28 -38.11 16.84
C LEU A 433 -3.93 -36.91 17.56
N ARG A 434 -4.03 -36.95 18.90
CA ARG A 434 -4.63 -35.86 19.68
C ARG A 434 -3.82 -34.57 19.52
N ILE A 435 -2.52 -34.73 19.40
CA ILE A 435 -1.55 -33.68 19.19
C ILE A 435 -1.73 -33.00 17.82
N ILE A 436 -1.82 -33.79 16.74
CA ILE A 436 -2.05 -33.27 15.40
C ILE A 436 -3.38 -32.53 15.36
N GLN A 437 -4.41 -33.10 16.00
CA GLN A 437 -5.72 -32.47 16.13
C GLN A 437 -5.65 -31.12 16.87
N THR A 438 -4.98 -31.05 18.03
CA THR A 438 -4.83 -29.78 18.78
C THR A 438 -4.07 -28.74 17.96
N SER A 439 -2.98 -29.14 17.29
CA SER A 439 -2.19 -28.24 16.46
C SER A 439 -3.01 -27.73 15.28
N PHE A 440 -3.71 -28.62 14.57
CA PHE A 440 -4.58 -28.23 13.46
C PHE A 440 -5.71 -27.29 13.91
N ASN A 441 -6.33 -27.56 15.06
CA ASN A 441 -7.33 -26.67 15.65
C ASN A 441 -6.76 -25.29 16.00
N ALA A 442 -5.50 -25.21 16.43
CA ALA A 442 -4.81 -23.94 16.67
C ALA A 442 -4.51 -23.17 15.37
N LEU A 443 -4.41 -23.86 14.23
CA LEU A 443 -4.16 -23.29 12.90
C LEU A 443 -5.44 -22.89 12.16
N LEU A 444 -6.61 -23.47 12.49
CA LEU A 444 -7.89 -23.14 11.85
C LEU A 444 -8.19 -21.63 11.80
N PRO A 445 -7.94 -20.84 12.87
CA PRO A 445 -8.15 -19.41 12.80
C PRO A 445 -7.28 -18.71 11.74
N CYS A 446 -6.02 -19.15 11.57
CA CYS A 446 -5.14 -18.65 10.51
C CYS A 446 -5.74 -18.91 9.13
N ILE A 447 -6.19 -20.14 8.87
CA ILE A 447 -6.81 -20.51 7.59
C ILE A 447 -8.04 -19.64 7.32
N PHE A 448 -8.91 -19.47 8.31
CA PHE A 448 -10.09 -18.64 8.18
C PHE A 448 -9.74 -17.16 7.92
N ALA A 449 -8.80 -16.59 8.67
CA ALA A 449 -8.35 -15.21 8.47
C ALA A 449 -7.78 -14.99 7.06
N HIS A 450 -6.98 -15.95 6.55
CA HIS A 450 -6.41 -15.87 5.21
C HIS A 450 -7.47 -16.04 4.11
N MET A 451 -8.50 -16.87 4.31
CA MET A 451 -9.64 -16.92 3.40
C MET A 451 -10.35 -15.56 3.31
N LEU A 452 -10.52 -14.86 4.45
CA LEU A 452 -11.07 -13.51 4.45
C LEU A 452 -10.14 -12.52 3.75
N LEU A 453 -8.82 -12.63 3.92
CA LEU A 453 -7.86 -11.80 3.17
C LEU A 453 -7.97 -12.04 1.66
N VAL A 454 -8.11 -13.29 1.21
CA VAL A 454 -8.32 -13.62 -0.21
C VAL A 454 -9.63 -13.00 -0.72
N VAL A 455 -10.73 -13.10 0.04
CA VAL A 455 -12.01 -12.47 -0.34
C VAL A 455 -11.88 -10.94 -0.40
N ASN A 456 -11.17 -10.30 0.53
CA ASN A 456 -10.96 -8.85 0.48
C ASN A 456 -10.07 -8.41 -0.69
N SER A 457 -9.17 -9.29 -1.17
CA SER A 457 -8.35 -9.01 -2.35
C SER A 457 -9.16 -8.97 -3.65
N SER A 458 -10.24 -9.75 -3.74
CA SER A 458 -11.09 -9.89 -4.93
C SER A 458 -12.33 -8.99 -4.89
N VAL A 459 -12.85 -8.71 -3.70
CA VAL A 459 -14.06 -7.91 -3.50
C VAL A 459 -13.69 -6.43 -3.37
N LEU A 460 -13.93 -5.66 -4.44
CA LEU A 460 -13.68 -4.22 -4.48
C LEU A 460 -14.47 -3.46 -3.40
N ARG A 461 -15.72 -3.89 -3.18
CA ARG A 461 -16.69 -3.24 -2.30
C ARG A 461 -17.44 -4.25 -1.46
N THR A 462 -17.59 -3.92 -0.18
CA THR A 462 -18.41 -4.71 0.72
C THR A 462 -19.83 -4.83 0.16
N PRO A 463 -20.40 -6.04 0.05
CA PRO A 463 -21.76 -6.22 -0.44
C PRO A 463 -22.75 -5.47 0.47
N ARG A 464 -23.70 -4.76 -0.14
CA ARG A 464 -24.75 -4.00 0.56
C ARG A 464 -26.02 -4.81 0.80
N HIS A 465 -26.26 -5.80 -0.04
CA HIS A 465 -27.48 -6.60 0.01
C HIS A 465 -27.35 -7.76 0.99
N ALA A 466 -28.43 -8.05 1.71
CA ALA A 466 -28.55 -9.28 2.48
C ALA A 466 -28.62 -10.49 1.53
N PRO A 467 -28.09 -11.67 1.92
CA PRO A 467 -27.50 -11.98 3.23
C PRO A 467 -26.01 -11.66 3.34
N PHE A 468 -25.33 -11.34 2.23
CA PHE A 468 -23.88 -11.19 2.17
C PHE A 468 -23.35 -10.06 3.07
N HIS A 469 -24.08 -8.96 3.18
CA HIS A 469 -23.72 -7.87 4.09
C HIS A 469 -23.64 -8.33 5.56
N GLN A 470 -24.64 -9.09 6.01
CA GLN A 470 -24.72 -9.61 7.38
C GLN A 470 -23.62 -10.63 7.64
N LEU A 471 -23.37 -11.53 6.68
CA LEU A 471 -22.29 -12.49 6.77
C LEU A 471 -20.94 -11.78 6.90
N TYR A 472 -20.70 -10.76 6.08
CA TYR A 472 -19.46 -9.99 6.13
C TYR A 472 -19.28 -9.27 7.47
N ILE A 473 -20.32 -8.67 8.04
CA ILE A 473 -20.28 -8.09 9.41
C ILE A 473 -20.01 -9.18 10.46
N ALA A 474 -20.64 -10.35 10.36
CA ALA A 474 -20.42 -11.45 11.30
C ALA A 474 -18.96 -11.94 11.26
N THR A 475 -18.35 -12.04 10.07
CA THR A 475 -16.94 -12.45 9.94
C THR A 475 -15.97 -11.45 10.59
N ARG A 476 -16.30 -10.15 10.59
CA ARG A 476 -15.54 -9.12 11.29
C ARG A 476 -15.54 -9.33 12.80
N TRP A 477 -16.71 -9.55 13.40
CA TRP A 477 -16.81 -9.86 14.83
C TRP A 477 -16.10 -11.17 15.19
N LEU A 478 -16.24 -12.20 14.35
CA LEU A 478 -15.53 -13.45 14.53
C LEU A 478 -14.01 -13.26 14.53
N SER A 479 -13.46 -12.43 13.65
CA SER A 479 -12.03 -12.14 13.63
C SER A 479 -11.52 -11.47 14.90
N ILE A 480 -12.30 -10.57 15.50
CA ILE A 480 -11.95 -9.94 16.78
C ILE A 480 -11.92 -11.01 17.88
N ALA A 481 -12.94 -11.87 17.93
CA ALA A 481 -12.97 -12.99 18.88
C ALA A 481 -11.78 -13.93 18.69
N MET A 482 -11.36 -14.18 17.45
CA MET A 482 -10.16 -14.98 17.14
C MET A 482 -8.88 -14.32 17.64
N VAL A 483 -8.71 -13.01 17.49
CA VAL A 483 -7.55 -12.27 18.04
C VAL A 483 -7.51 -12.39 19.56
N ILE A 484 -8.64 -12.15 20.24
CA ILE A 484 -8.74 -12.24 21.70
C ILE A 484 -8.41 -13.66 22.18
N ASN A 485 -9.04 -14.68 21.58
CA ASN A 485 -8.82 -16.06 21.95
C ASN A 485 -7.38 -16.51 21.68
N SER A 486 -6.85 -16.21 20.49
CA SER A 486 -5.49 -16.61 20.10
C SER A 486 -4.44 -15.88 20.93
N GLY A 487 -4.63 -14.58 21.17
CA GLY A 487 -3.76 -13.78 22.03
C GLY A 487 -3.79 -14.26 23.49
N GLY A 488 -4.98 -14.56 24.01
CA GLY A 488 -5.15 -15.11 25.36
C GLY A 488 -4.37 -16.41 25.57
N ARG A 489 -4.43 -17.35 24.61
CA ARG A 489 -3.69 -18.62 24.68
C ARG A 489 -2.17 -18.44 24.61
N VAL A 490 -1.67 -17.49 23.80
CA VAL A 490 -0.24 -17.15 23.77
C VAL A 490 0.20 -16.58 25.12
N VAL A 491 -0.59 -15.67 25.70
CA VAL A 491 -0.30 -15.08 27.03
C VAL A 491 -0.34 -16.13 28.12
N GLU A 492 -1.35 -17.01 28.14
CA GLU A 492 -1.46 -18.13 29.08
C GLU A 492 -0.22 -19.02 29.03
N ALA A 493 0.20 -19.45 27.83
CA ALA A 493 1.40 -20.27 27.65
C ALA A 493 2.66 -19.58 28.20
N ILE A 494 2.80 -18.26 28.02
CA ILE A 494 3.92 -17.49 28.57
C ILE A 494 3.86 -17.43 30.10
N LEU A 495 2.67 -17.28 30.69
CA LEU A 495 2.49 -17.21 32.13
C LEU A 495 2.73 -18.57 32.81
N GLU A 496 2.33 -19.67 32.18
CA GLU A 496 2.53 -21.04 32.69
C GLU A 496 4.02 -21.37 32.85
N VAL A 497 4.86 -20.98 31.89
CA VAL A 497 6.33 -21.17 31.97
C VAL A 497 6.92 -20.46 33.19
N ASN A 498 6.35 -19.33 33.61
CA ASN A 498 6.84 -18.54 34.73
C ASN A 498 6.25 -18.98 36.09
N ASN A 499 5.34 -19.96 36.12
CA ASN A 499 4.72 -20.39 37.37
C ASN A 499 5.51 -21.56 38.00
N PRO A 500 6.27 -21.33 39.09
CA PRO A 500 7.09 -22.38 39.71
C PRO A 500 6.26 -23.54 40.26
N PHE A 501 5.00 -23.31 40.65
CA PHE A 501 4.12 -24.36 41.19
C PHE A 501 3.69 -25.38 40.11
N VAL A 502 3.45 -24.91 38.89
CA VAL A 502 3.09 -25.79 37.76
C VAL A 502 4.30 -26.65 37.37
N SER A 503 5.49 -26.03 37.33
CA SER A 503 6.75 -26.74 37.04
C SER A 503 7.08 -27.84 38.06
N CYS A 504 6.78 -27.61 39.36
CA CYS A 504 7.04 -28.59 40.41
C CYS A 504 6.09 -29.80 40.37
N THR A 505 4.84 -29.60 39.95
CA THR A 505 3.84 -30.67 39.89
C THR A 505 4.10 -31.63 38.73
N LEU A 506 4.58 -31.12 37.59
CA LEU A 506 4.99 -31.94 36.45
C LEU A 506 6.28 -32.74 36.74
N ALA A 507 7.19 -32.22 37.57
CA ALA A 507 8.44 -32.90 37.93
C ALA A 507 8.28 -34.08 38.92
N HIS A 508 7.10 -34.25 39.54
CA HIS A 508 6.82 -35.33 40.49
C HIS A 508 5.79 -36.35 39.99
N SER A 509 5.28 -36.19 38.77
CA SER A 509 4.26 -37.07 38.18
C SER A 509 4.73 -37.88 36.97
N GLY A 510 6.01 -37.78 36.60
CA GLY A 510 6.72 -38.74 35.73
C GLY A 510 7.80 -39.44 36.53
#